data_AF-A0A949MR01-F1
#
_entry.id   AF-A0A949MR01-F1
#
_cell.length_a   1.000
_cell.length_b   1.000
_cell.length_c   1.000
_cell.angle_alpha   90.00
_cell.angle_beta   90.00
_cell.angle_gamma   90.00
#
_symmetry.space_group_name_H-M   'P 1'
#
loop_
_entity.id
_entity.type
_entity.pdbx_description
1 polymer ?
#
loop_
_entity_poly.entity_id
_entity_poly.type
_entity_poly.pdbx_seq_one_letter_code
_entity_poly.pdbx_strand_id
1 'polypeptide(L)'
;MNQQTQSNNGAVDDDTHLWETGQLGCSEEHCVAASSEVEAQVDAALGLEPTTLRLQVELVAAFKQIAAGMGIGYKPLMRQALAEFAESRGLPMRDKGDTDATSER
;
A
#
# COMPACT_ATOMS: atom_id res chain seq x y z
N MET A 1 -55.45 9.78 15.20
CA MET A 1 -54.07 10.05 15.64
C MET A 1 -53.37 8.70 15.79
N ASN A 2 -52.65 8.21 14.76
CA ASN A 2 -51.21 8.42 14.51
C ASN A 2 -50.34 7.84 15.67
N GLN A 3 -49.41 6.89 15.51
CA GLN A 3 -48.53 6.59 14.37
C GLN A 3 -48.07 5.13 14.34
N GLN A 4 -47.83 4.65 13.11
CA GLN A 4 -47.24 3.38 12.76
C GLN A 4 -45.72 3.45 12.90
N THR A 5 -45.14 2.61 13.74
CA THR A 5 -43.69 2.42 13.88
C THR A 5 -43.16 1.67 12.66
N GLN A 6 -42.47 2.36 11.77
CA GLN A 6 -41.68 1.73 10.70
C GLN A 6 -40.37 1.20 11.30
N SER A 7 -40.27 -0.12 11.43
CA SER A 7 -39.00 -0.80 11.66
C SER A 7 -38.26 -0.89 10.32
N ASN A 8 -37.27 -0.03 10.11
CA ASN A 8 -36.41 -0.11 8.93
C ASN A 8 -35.34 -1.18 9.15
N ASN A 9 -35.69 -2.42 8.86
CA ASN A 9 -34.77 -3.56 8.91
C ASN A 9 -34.04 -3.62 7.57
N GLY A 10 -32.91 -2.90 7.46
CA GLY A 10 -32.05 -2.97 6.28
C GLY A 10 -31.44 -4.37 6.20
N ALA A 11 -31.94 -5.20 5.29
CA ALA A 11 -31.32 -6.47 4.97
C ALA A 11 -29.89 -6.19 4.49
N VAL A 12 -28.90 -6.61 5.27
CA VAL A 12 -27.52 -6.66 4.82
C VAL A 12 -27.46 -7.84 3.86
N ASP A 13 -27.48 -7.56 2.56
CA ASP A 13 -27.27 -8.54 1.51
C ASP A 13 -25.86 -9.15 1.71
N ASP A 14 -25.78 -10.35 2.27
CA ASP A 14 -24.55 -11.15 2.42
C ASP A 14 -24.20 -11.82 1.09
N ASP A 15 -24.37 -11.09 -0.01
CA ASP A 15 -24.12 -11.59 -1.35
C ASP A 15 -22.65 -11.31 -1.70
N THR A 16 -21.82 -12.34 -1.53
CA THR A 16 -20.37 -12.29 -1.79
C THR A 16 -20.06 -11.75 -3.19
N HIS A 17 -20.91 -12.03 -4.18
CA HIS A 17 -20.75 -11.56 -5.54
C HIS A 17 -20.80 -10.02 -5.66
N LEU A 18 -21.54 -9.33 -4.79
CA LEU A 18 -21.61 -7.86 -4.77
C LEU A 18 -20.31 -7.22 -4.27
N TRP A 19 -19.57 -7.90 -3.37
CA TRP A 19 -18.24 -7.49 -2.94
C TRP A 19 -17.19 -7.73 -4.03
N GLU A 20 -17.22 -8.90 -4.68
CA GLU A 20 -16.28 -9.24 -5.76
C GLU A 20 -16.45 -8.33 -6.99
N THR A 21 -17.69 -7.93 -7.28
CA THR A 21 -17.98 -6.97 -8.36
C THR A 21 -17.70 -5.51 -7.97
N GLY A 22 -17.36 -5.24 -6.70
CA GLY A 22 -17.09 -3.88 -6.19
C GLY A 22 -18.34 -3.00 -6.07
N GLN A 23 -19.54 -3.57 -6.19
CA GLN A 23 -20.79 -2.83 -5.94
C GLN A 23 -20.92 -2.43 -4.46
N LEU A 24 -20.33 -3.21 -3.56
CA LEU A 24 -20.16 -2.89 -2.15
C LEU A 24 -18.70 -2.53 -1.85
N GLY A 25 -18.48 -1.58 -0.94
CA GLY A 25 -17.15 -1.20 -0.44
C GLY A 25 -16.34 -0.23 -1.32
N CYS A 26 -16.69 -0.04 -2.60
CA CYS A 26 -15.99 0.88 -3.50
C CYS A 26 -16.65 2.26 -3.66
N SER A 27 -17.73 2.57 -2.93
CA SER A 27 -18.37 3.89 -3.02
C SER A 27 -17.49 4.98 -2.38
N GLU A 28 -17.21 6.04 -3.15
CA GLU A 28 -16.44 7.20 -2.67
C GLU A 28 -17.12 7.92 -1.49
N GLU A 29 -18.46 7.82 -1.37
CA GLU A 29 -19.22 8.46 -0.29
C GLU A 29 -18.88 7.90 1.10
N HIS A 30 -18.32 6.69 1.15
CA HIS A 30 -17.89 6.01 2.37
C HIS A 30 -16.37 6.05 2.56
N CYS A 31 -15.63 6.69 1.65
CA CYS A 31 -14.19 6.85 1.74
C CYS A 31 -13.84 8.10 2.56
N VAL A 32 -12.93 7.95 3.52
CA VAL A 32 -12.40 9.05 4.32
C VAL A 32 -10.88 8.92 4.39
N ALA A 33 -10.17 10.03 4.27
CA ALA A 33 -8.73 10.05 4.49
C ALA A 33 -8.40 9.55 5.90
N ALA A 34 -7.40 8.67 6.00
CA ALA A 34 -6.92 8.19 7.28
C ALA A 34 -6.38 9.37 8.11
N SER A 35 -6.46 9.26 9.44
CA SER A 35 -5.76 10.21 10.31
C SER A 35 -4.25 10.03 10.16
N SER A 36 -3.49 11.09 10.43
CA SER A 36 -2.02 11.03 10.42
C SER A 36 -1.45 9.97 11.38
N GLU A 37 -2.19 9.66 12.45
CA GLU A 37 -1.81 8.59 13.39
C GLU A 37 -1.95 7.20 12.75
N VAL A 38 -3.02 6.96 12.00
CA VAL A 38 -3.20 5.68 11.28
C VAL A 38 -2.15 5.55 10.17
N GLU A 39 -1.85 6.63 9.44
CA GLU A 39 -0.76 6.64 8.44
C GLU A 39 0.59 6.26 9.07
N ALA A 40 0.94 6.86 10.21
CA ALA A 40 2.19 6.55 10.92
C ALA A 40 2.24 5.10 11.43
N GLN A 41 1.10 4.55 11.87
CA GLN A 41 1.02 3.14 12.28
C GLN A 41 1.23 2.19 11.10
N VAL A 42 0.68 2.52 9.93
CA VAL A 42 0.89 1.75 8.69
C VAL A 42 2.35 1.80 8.27
N ASP A 43 2.97 2.98 8.25
CA ASP A 43 4.38 3.14 7.92
C ASP A 43 5.26 2.31 8.89
N ALA A 44 5.01 2.40 10.19
CA ALA A 44 5.74 1.64 11.20
C ALA A 44 5.56 0.11 11.04
N ALA A 45 4.33 -0.36 10.79
CA ALA A 45 4.03 -1.78 10.58
C ALA A 45 4.74 -2.36 9.34
N LEU A 46 4.97 -1.52 8.32
CA LEU A 46 5.66 -1.88 7.09
C LEU A 46 7.18 -1.60 7.13
N GLY A 47 7.70 -1.08 8.26
CA GLY A 47 9.11 -0.70 8.39
C GLY A 47 9.51 0.46 7.47
N LEU A 48 8.55 1.32 7.10
CA LEU A 48 8.75 2.47 6.23
C LEU A 48 9.10 3.70 7.05
N GLU A 49 10.10 4.45 6.58
CA GLU A 49 10.40 5.78 7.08
C GLU A 49 10.04 6.81 6.01
N PRO A 50 9.14 7.77 6.29
CA PRO A 50 8.78 8.82 5.35
C PRO A 50 9.93 9.83 5.20
N THR A 51 10.94 9.48 4.40
CA THR A 51 12.10 10.34 4.16
C THR A 51 11.87 11.28 2.97
N THR A 52 12.25 12.55 3.14
CA THR A 52 12.29 13.54 2.06
C THR A 52 13.72 13.73 1.58
N LEU A 53 14.06 13.14 0.44
CA LEU A 53 15.36 13.30 -0.21
C LEU A 53 15.27 14.35 -1.35
N ARG A 54 16.24 15.28 -1.39
CA ARG A 54 16.39 16.22 -2.52
C ARG A 54 17.31 15.61 -3.58
N LEU A 55 16.88 15.66 -4.84
CA LEU A 55 17.61 15.12 -5.99
C LEU A 55 17.79 16.19 -7.06
N GLN A 56 18.82 16.01 -7.90
CA GLN A 56 19.04 16.87 -9.07
C GLN A 56 17.93 16.67 -10.10
N VAL A 57 17.52 17.76 -10.76
CA VAL A 57 16.44 17.73 -11.76
C VAL A 57 16.75 16.76 -12.90
N GLU A 58 18.00 16.77 -13.39
CA GLU A 58 18.47 15.89 -14.46
C GLU A 58 18.43 14.42 -14.06
N LEU A 59 18.77 14.11 -12.80
CA LEU A 59 18.70 12.75 -12.28
C LEU A 59 17.26 12.24 -12.26
N VAL A 60 16.31 13.06 -11.79
CA VAL A 60 14.88 12.71 -11.81
C VAL A 60 14.38 12.49 -13.24
N ALA A 61 14.83 13.32 -14.19
CA ALA A 61 14.47 13.16 -15.60
C ALA A 61 15.01 11.85 -16.18
N ALA A 62 16.25 11.47 -15.88
CA ALA A 62 16.84 10.22 -16.32
C ALA A 62 16.07 9.00 -15.78
N PHE A 63 15.74 8.97 -14.48
CA PHE A 63 14.95 7.89 -13.89
C PHE A 63 13.57 7.76 -14.54
N LYS A 64 12.92 8.87 -14.90
CA LYS A 64 11.64 8.83 -15.63
C LYS A 64 11.76 8.20 -17.01
N GLN A 65 12.82 8.50 -17.75
CA GLN A 65 13.06 7.92 -19.08
C GLN A 65 13.31 6.41 -19.00
N ILE A 66 14.15 5.97 -18.05
CA ILE A 66 14.43 4.54 -17.83
C ILE A 66 13.15 3.80 -17.44
N ALA A 67 12.40 4.34 -16.47
CA ALA A 67 11.19 3.72 -15.97
C ALA A 67 10.11 3.56 -17.06
N ALA A 68 10.00 4.54 -17.98
CA ALA A 68 9.09 4.46 -19.11
C ALA A 68 9.40 3.28 -20.03
N GLY A 69 10.68 2.98 -20.28
CA GLY A 69 11.10 1.81 -21.06
C GLY A 69 10.82 0.47 -20.36
N MET A 70 10.75 0.47 -19.02
CA MET A 70 10.49 -0.71 -18.20
C MET A 70 9.00 -0.91 -17.86
N GLY A 71 8.13 0.04 -18.22
CA GLY A 71 6.71 0.00 -17.88
C GLY A 71 6.41 0.19 -16.38
N ILE A 72 7.35 0.74 -15.61
CA ILE A 72 7.20 0.98 -14.17
C ILE A 72 7.26 2.48 -13.86
N GLY A 73 6.85 2.87 -12.65
CA GLY A 73 7.04 4.25 -12.18
C GLY A 73 8.49 4.55 -11.79
N TYR A 74 8.91 5.81 -11.92
CA TYR A 74 10.27 6.23 -11.55
C TYR A 74 10.56 6.11 -10.04
N LYS A 75 9.56 6.33 -9.18
CA LYS A 75 9.71 6.17 -7.72
C LYS A 75 9.95 4.70 -7.32
N PRO A 76 9.17 3.72 -7.82
CA PRO A 76 9.49 2.30 -7.69
C PRO A 76 10.92 1.95 -8.14
N LEU A 77 11.31 2.37 -9.34
CA LEU A 77 12.66 2.14 -9.88
C LEU A 77 13.74 2.71 -8.96
N MET A 78 13.55 3.93 -8.47
CA MET A 78 14.51 4.58 -7.59
C MET A 78 14.65 3.86 -6.24
N ARG A 79 13.54 3.40 -5.64
CA ARG A 79 13.60 2.58 -4.42
C ARG A 79 14.39 1.29 -4.65
N GLN A 80 14.11 0.60 -5.75
CA GLN A 80 14.82 -0.62 -6.12
C GLN A 80 16.32 -0.36 -6.30
N ALA A 81 16.70 0.68 -7.05
CA ALA A 81 18.11 1.02 -7.26
C ALA A 81 18.85 1.35 -5.95
N LEU A 82 18.19 2.05 -5.01
CA LEU A 82 18.77 2.33 -3.69
C LEU A 82 18.94 1.05 -2.87
N ALA A 83 17.96 0.14 -2.92
CA ALA A 83 18.03 -1.15 -2.23
C ALA A 83 19.14 -2.04 -2.81
N GLU A 84 19.18 -2.20 -4.13
CA GLU A 84 20.23 -2.95 -4.84
C GLU A 84 21.63 -2.39 -4.55
N PHE A 85 21.75 -1.06 -4.47
CA PHE A 85 23.01 -0.44 -4.08
C PHE A 85 23.43 -0.82 -2.66
N ALA A 86 22.53 -0.78 -1.68
CA ALA A 86 22.82 -1.20 -0.31
C ALA A 86 23.19 -2.70 -0.25
N GLU A 87 22.45 -3.56 -0.95
CA GLU A 87 22.74 -4.99 -1.05
C GLU A 87 24.10 -5.27 -1.69
N SER A 88 24.48 -4.51 -2.72
CA SER A 88 25.81 -4.62 -3.34
C SER A 88 26.96 -4.26 -2.38
N ARG A 89 26.65 -3.52 -1.30
CA ARG A 89 27.59 -3.20 -0.21
C ARG A 89 27.56 -4.23 0.93
N GLY A 90 26.80 -5.31 0.77
CA GLY A 90 26.64 -6.35 1.77
C GLY A 90 25.65 -6.00 2.88
N LEU A 91 24.83 -4.95 2.70
CA LEU A 91 23.76 -4.60 3.63
C LEU A 91 22.46 -5.24 3.14
N PRO A 92 21.95 -6.29 3.80
CA PRO A 92 20.69 -6.91 3.40
C PRO A 92 19.55 -5.93 3.65
N MET A 93 18.80 -5.58 2.60
CA MET A 93 17.61 -4.71 2.68
C MET A 93 16.31 -5.49 2.91
N ARG A 94 16.40 -6.83 2.96
CA ARG A 94 15.27 -7.72 3.24
C ARG A 94 15.36 -8.22 4.68
N ASP A 95 14.29 -8.02 5.44
CA ASP A 95 13.98 -8.89 6.55
C ASP A 95 13.99 -10.34 6.02
N LYS A 96 14.78 -11.21 6.64
CA LYS A 96 14.65 -12.65 6.43
C LYS A 96 13.35 -13.08 7.12
N GLY A 97 12.21 -12.71 6.55
CA GLY A 97 10.94 -13.34 6.86
C GLY A 97 11.07 -14.82 6.53
N ASP A 98 11.19 -15.62 7.58
CA ASP A 98 10.93 -17.06 7.64
C ASP A 98 11.51 -17.92 6.50
N THR A 99 12.80 -18.18 6.58
CA THR A 99 13.37 -19.43 6.01
C THR A 99 14.23 -20.11 7.07
N ASP A 100 13.59 -20.67 8.09
CA ASP A 100 13.83 -22.02 8.63
C ASP A 100 13.08 -22.19 9.97
N ALA A 101 11.75 -22.35 9.88
CA ALA A 101 10.94 -22.97 10.93
C ALA A 101 10.46 -24.38 10.51
N THR A 102 11.16 -25.01 9.58
CA THR A 102 10.97 -26.43 9.22
C THR A 102 12.33 -27.11 9.06
N SER A 103 12.99 -27.38 10.19
CA SER A 103 13.86 -28.55 10.28
C SER A 103 13.66 -29.19 11.65
N GLU A 104 12.60 -30.00 11.72
CA GLU A 104 12.48 -31.06 12.69
C GLU A 104 13.76 -31.89 12.70
N ARG A 105 14.42 -31.99 13.86
CA ARG A 105 15.03 -33.23 14.40
C ARG A 105 15.53 -33.03 15.82
#